data_AF-A0A8B6F8M1-F1
#
_entry.id   AF-A0A8B6F8M1-F1
#
_cell.length_a   1.000
_cell.length_b   1.000
_cell.length_c   1.000
_cell.angle_alpha   90.00
_cell.angle_beta   90.00
_cell.angle_gamma   90.00
#
_symmetry.space_group_name_H-M   'P 1'
#
loop_
_entity.id
_entity.type
_entity.pdbx_description
1 polymer ?
#
loop_
_entity_poly.entity_id
_entity_poly.type
_entity_poly.pdbx_seq_one_letter_code
_entity_poly.pdbx_strand_id
1 'polypeptide(L)'
;MKFMYVSFVSLYVVKCVVTQNCIPESPNQASWSKEVFPNPQTDIGRCGRDCKTSWICDPGQILSSQRADELDSFINEIANSGKCECSQCSGQDGFNISVALIPSIIS
;
A
#
# COMPACT_ATOMS: atom_id res chain seq x y z
N MET A 1 63.51 20.34 11.43
CA MET A 1 62.41 19.51 11.97
C MET A 1 61.38 19.30 10.86
N LYS A 2 61.03 18.05 10.59
CA LYS A 2 59.95 17.64 9.68
C LYS A 2 58.60 18.08 10.24
N PHE A 3 57.63 18.45 9.41
CA PHE A 3 56.33 17.77 9.32
C PHE A 3 55.63 18.17 8.02
N MET A 4 55.27 17.14 7.27
CA MET A 4 54.68 17.12 5.93
C MET A 4 53.17 17.30 6.06
N TYR A 5 52.56 18.23 5.30
CA TYR A 5 51.12 18.45 5.33
C TYR A 5 50.39 17.30 4.62
N VAL A 6 49.46 16.68 5.34
CA VAL A 6 48.71 15.47 4.96
C VAL A 6 47.63 15.83 3.94
N SER A 7 47.54 15.04 2.86
CA SER A 7 46.55 15.19 1.79
C SER A 7 45.12 14.94 2.30
N PHE A 8 44.19 15.84 1.94
CA PHE A 8 42.76 15.67 2.19
C PHE A 8 42.18 14.62 1.24
N VAL A 9 41.96 13.40 1.73
CA VAL A 9 41.12 12.42 1.05
C VAL A 9 39.67 12.80 1.34
N SER A 10 38.98 13.36 0.35
CA SER A 10 37.54 13.64 0.45
C SER A 10 36.79 12.30 0.52
N LEU A 11 36.34 11.92 1.72
CA LEU A 11 35.38 10.83 1.90
C LEU A 11 34.03 11.28 1.33
N TYR A 12 33.81 11.03 0.05
CA TYR A 12 32.46 10.95 -0.50
C TYR A 12 31.79 9.74 0.14
N VAL A 13 31.12 9.96 1.28
CA VAL A 13 30.17 8.99 1.81
C VAL A 13 29.05 8.94 0.78
N VAL A 14 29.11 7.95 -0.11
CA VAL A 14 27.97 7.56 -0.95
C VAL A 14 26.90 7.13 0.04
N LYS A 15 25.97 8.04 0.34
CA LYS A 15 24.75 7.69 1.06
C LYS A 15 24.00 6.75 0.11
N CYS A 16 24.08 5.45 0.37
CA CYS A 16 23.12 4.51 -0.20
C CYS A 16 21.74 4.98 0.23
N VAL A 17 21.03 5.68 -0.67
CA VAL A 17 19.61 5.86 -0.53
C VAL A 17 19.03 4.48 -0.80
N VAL A 18 18.77 3.74 0.28
CA VAL A 18 17.94 2.54 0.20
C VAL A 18 16.55 3.06 -0.15
N THR A 19 16.22 3.11 -1.44
CA THR A 19 14.82 3.17 -1.83
C THR A 19 14.22 1.88 -1.30
N GLN A 20 13.29 2.00 -0.36
CA GLN A 20 12.54 0.87 0.15
C GLN A 20 11.61 0.43 -0.99
N ASN A 21 12.19 -0.33 -1.93
CA ASN A 21 11.47 -0.88 -3.05
C ASN A 21 10.49 -1.88 -2.45
N CYS A 22 9.22 -1.53 -2.48
CA CYS A 22 8.16 -2.48 -2.25
C CYS A 22 8.39 -3.68 -3.19
N ILE A 23 8.31 -4.89 -2.66
CA ILE A 23 8.46 -6.10 -3.47
C ILE A 23 7.04 -6.68 -3.57
N PRO A 24 6.42 -6.67 -4.76
CA PRO A 24 5.16 -7.37 -4.95
C PRO A 24 5.35 -8.85 -4.58
N GLU A 25 4.56 -9.34 -3.63
CA GLU A 25 4.50 -10.77 -3.36
C GLU A 25 3.73 -11.44 -4.51
N SER A 26 4.27 -12.54 -5.02
CA SER A 26 3.54 -13.38 -5.98
C SER A 26 2.21 -13.83 -5.36
N PRO A 27 1.12 -13.96 -6.14
CA PRO A 27 -0.11 -14.59 -5.70
C PRO A 27 0.20 -15.99 -5.16
N ASN A 28 0.39 -16.12 -3.87
CA ASN A 28 0.55 -17.43 -3.27
C ASN A 28 -0.85 -18.02 -3.14
N GLN A 29 -1.03 -19.30 -3.48
CA GLN A 29 -2.28 -20.02 -3.23
C GLN A 29 -2.44 -20.29 -1.72
N ALA A 30 -2.30 -19.24 -0.91
CA ALA A 30 -2.46 -19.28 0.51
C ALA A 30 -3.92 -19.60 0.83
N SER A 31 -4.13 -20.45 1.82
CA SER A 31 -5.41 -20.60 2.49
C SER A 31 -5.75 -19.26 3.14
N TRP A 32 -6.55 -18.44 2.46
CA TRP A 32 -6.96 -17.14 2.96
C TRP A 32 -7.99 -17.30 4.07
N SER A 33 -7.68 -16.77 5.25
CA SER A 33 -8.65 -16.49 6.31
C SER A 33 -8.77 -14.98 6.49
N LYS A 34 -9.83 -14.53 7.17
CA LYS A 34 -10.08 -13.10 7.39
C LYS A 34 -8.97 -12.46 8.23
N GLU A 35 -8.39 -13.23 9.15
CA GLU A 35 -7.41 -12.78 10.13
C GLU A 35 -6.02 -12.56 9.53
N VAL A 36 -5.72 -13.22 8.41
CA VAL A 36 -4.41 -13.15 7.73
C VAL A 36 -4.46 -12.39 6.41
N PHE A 37 -5.64 -11.89 6.04
CA PHE A 37 -5.83 -11.15 4.80
C PHE A 37 -5.07 -9.82 4.84
N PRO A 38 -4.26 -9.48 3.82
CA PRO A 38 -3.41 -8.30 3.87
C PRO A 38 -4.22 -7.00 3.90
N ASN A 39 -3.76 -6.01 4.65
CA ASN A 39 -4.36 -4.69 4.70
C ASN A 39 -3.80 -3.82 3.56
N PRO A 40 -4.61 -3.32 2.62
CA PRO A 40 -4.10 -2.60 1.44
C PRO A 40 -3.51 -1.22 1.73
N GLN A 41 -3.70 -0.69 2.94
CA GLN A 41 -3.09 0.56 3.39
C GLN A 41 -1.68 0.35 3.97
N THR A 42 -1.39 -0.83 4.55
CA THR A 42 -0.14 -1.10 5.27
C THR A 42 0.70 -2.22 4.66
N ASP A 43 0.05 -3.27 4.14
CA ASP A 43 0.67 -4.45 3.53
C ASP A 43 0.69 -4.34 1.99
N ILE A 44 1.08 -3.17 1.48
CA ILE A 44 0.85 -2.76 0.08
C ILE A 44 1.44 -3.75 -0.94
N GLY A 45 2.62 -4.32 -0.66
CA GLY A 45 3.27 -5.31 -1.53
C GLY A 45 2.54 -6.65 -1.61
N ARG A 46 1.66 -6.95 -0.63
CA ARG A 46 0.94 -8.24 -0.52
C ARG A 46 -0.44 -8.20 -1.13
N CYS A 47 -0.91 -7.03 -1.55
CA CYS A 47 -2.28 -6.82 -2.04
C CYS A 47 -2.46 -6.94 -3.55
N GLY A 48 -1.43 -7.31 -4.31
CA GLY A 48 -1.54 -7.54 -5.76
C GLY A 48 -1.78 -6.27 -6.58
N ARG A 49 -1.42 -5.10 -6.04
CA ARG A 49 -1.65 -3.77 -6.65
C ARG A 49 -0.35 -3.08 -7.09
N ASP A 50 0.69 -3.84 -7.44
CA ASP A 50 2.00 -3.30 -7.85
C ASP A 50 2.56 -2.26 -6.87
N CYS A 51 2.42 -2.55 -5.57
CA CYS A 51 2.77 -1.65 -4.48
C CYS A 51 2.06 -0.29 -4.45
N LYS A 52 0.90 -0.18 -5.08
CA LYS A 52 0.06 1.00 -4.99
C LYS A 52 -0.78 0.95 -3.72
N THR A 53 -0.64 1.95 -2.85
CA THR A 53 -1.58 2.16 -1.73
C THR A 53 -2.99 2.33 -2.29
N SER A 54 -3.95 1.57 -1.74
CA SER A 54 -5.31 1.48 -2.26
C SER A 54 -6.27 1.05 -1.14
N TRP A 55 -7.57 1.18 -1.35
CA TRP A 55 -8.62 0.55 -0.55
C TRP A 55 -8.98 -0.85 -1.06
N ILE A 56 -8.32 -1.31 -2.12
CA ILE A 56 -8.55 -2.64 -2.71
C ILE A 56 -7.33 -3.50 -2.47
N CYS A 57 -7.59 -4.71 -1.98
CA CYS A 57 -6.60 -5.77 -1.87
C CYS A 57 -7.05 -6.95 -2.73
N ASP A 58 -6.33 -7.18 -3.83
CA ASP A 58 -6.63 -8.22 -4.83
C ASP A 58 -5.36 -9.05 -5.12
N PRO A 59 -4.87 -9.82 -4.14
CA PRO A 59 -3.71 -10.69 -4.32
C PRO A 59 -3.92 -11.75 -5.41
N GLY A 60 -5.18 -12.09 -5.70
CA GLY A 60 -5.55 -13.04 -6.76
C GLY A 60 -5.57 -12.45 -8.17
N GLN A 61 -5.37 -11.13 -8.31
CA GLN A 61 -5.44 -10.40 -9.59
C GLN A 61 -6.74 -10.69 -10.36
N ILE A 62 -7.87 -10.73 -9.65
CA ILE A 62 -9.21 -10.95 -10.22
C ILE A 62 -9.62 -9.74 -11.07
N LEU A 63 -9.27 -8.54 -10.63
CA LEU A 63 -9.47 -7.31 -11.37
C LEU A 63 -8.23 -6.96 -12.18
N SER A 64 -8.44 -6.49 -13.41
CA SER A 64 -7.41 -5.74 -14.13
C SER A 64 -7.04 -4.48 -13.35
N SER A 65 -5.79 -4.00 -13.46
CA SER A 65 -5.32 -2.79 -12.77
C SER A 65 -6.22 -1.57 -13.03
N GLN A 66 -6.73 -1.41 -14.26
CA GLN A 66 -7.67 -0.33 -14.61
C GLN A 66 -8.98 -0.41 -13.81
N ARG A 67 -9.60 -1.60 -13.74
CA ARG A 67 -10.85 -1.78 -12.99
C ARG A 67 -10.66 -1.59 -11.49
N ALA A 68 -9.52 -2.04 -10.96
CA ALA A 68 -9.19 -1.78 -9.57
C ALA A 68 -8.95 -0.27 -9.33
N ASP A 69 -8.33 0.46 -10.26
CA ASP A 69 -8.19 1.92 -10.15
C ASP A 69 -9.52 2.68 -10.19
N GLU A 70 -10.45 2.25 -11.06
CA GLU A 70 -11.81 2.81 -11.14
C GLU A 70 -12.57 2.59 -9.82
N LEU A 71 -12.54 1.36 -9.29
CA LEU A 71 -13.21 1.03 -8.04
C LEU A 71 -12.58 1.75 -6.83
N ASP A 72 -11.25 1.88 -6.80
CA ASP A 72 -10.53 2.61 -5.74
C ASP A 72 -10.89 4.10 -5.73
N SER A 73 -11.02 4.69 -6.91
CA SER A 73 -11.47 6.08 -7.08
C SER A 73 -12.89 6.28 -6.57
N PHE A 74 -13.79 5.34 -6.89
CA PHE A 74 -15.18 5.37 -6.42
C PHE A 74 -15.29 5.22 -4.90
N ILE A 75 -14.49 4.32 -4.29
CA ILE A 75 -14.44 4.17 -2.84
C ILE A 75 -13.96 5.45 -2.16
N ASN A 76 -12.90 6.08 -2.70
CA ASN A 76 -12.43 7.37 -2.21
C ASN A 76 -13.50 8.46 -2.33
N GLU A 77 -14.29 8.47 -3.42
CA GLU A 77 -15.40 9.41 -3.57
C GLU A 77 -16.45 9.22 -2.47
N ILE A 78 -16.82 7.98 -2.14
CA ILE A 78 -17.77 7.70 -1.05
C ILE A 78 -17.25 8.23 0.30
N ALA A 79 -15.96 8.04 0.59
CA ALA A 79 -15.36 8.55 1.82
C ALA A 79 -15.37 10.09 1.89
N ASN A 80 -15.17 10.76 0.76
CA ASN A 80 -14.98 12.21 0.69
C ASN A 80 -16.27 13.01 0.45
N SER A 81 -17.28 12.39 -0.19
CA SER A 81 -18.55 13.02 -0.56
C SER A 81 -19.76 12.46 0.17
N GLY A 82 -19.59 11.34 0.89
CA GLY A 82 -20.65 10.70 1.65
C GLY A 82 -21.18 11.62 2.74
N LYS A 83 -22.50 11.66 2.89
CA LYS A 83 -23.15 12.36 3.99
C LYS A 83 -23.00 11.55 5.27
N CYS A 84 -22.46 12.19 6.30
CA CYS A 84 -22.43 11.63 7.64
C CYS A 84 -23.84 11.61 8.23
N GLU A 85 -24.26 10.42 8.66
CA GLU A 85 -25.57 10.20 9.31
C GLU A 85 -25.44 10.17 10.85
N CYS A 86 -24.29 10.57 11.40
CA CYS A 86 -24.09 10.69 12.85
C CYS A 86 -24.64 12.03 13.37
N SER A 87 -24.92 12.10 14.68
CA SER A 87 -25.42 13.33 15.34
C SER A 87 -24.39 14.47 15.34
N GLN A 88 -23.10 14.14 15.28
CA GLN A 88 -21.99 15.07 15.13
C GLN A 88 -20.94 14.44 14.21
N CYS A 89 -20.42 15.26 13.32
CA CYS A 89 -19.49 14.90 12.25
C CYS A 89 -18.33 15.90 12.35
N SER A 90 -17.08 15.44 12.29
CA SER A 90 -15.88 16.24 12.54
C SER A 90 -14.91 16.32 11.34
N GLY A 91 -15.44 16.37 10.11
CA GLY A 91 -14.65 16.60 8.91
C GLY A 91 -15.21 15.91 7.66
N GLN A 92 -14.34 15.17 6.95
CA GLN A 92 -14.78 14.22 5.93
C GLN A 92 -15.28 12.96 6.64
N ASP A 93 -16.59 12.90 6.78
CA ASP A 93 -17.28 11.90 7.60
C ASP A 93 -18.10 10.93 6.73
N GLY A 94 -17.65 10.68 5.50
CA GLY A 94 -18.21 9.63 4.65
C GLY A 94 -17.85 8.23 5.14
N PHE A 95 -18.24 7.20 4.38
CA PHE A 95 -17.96 5.82 4.77
C PHE A 95 -16.53 5.42 4.38
N ASN A 96 -15.80 4.82 5.33
CA ASN A 96 -14.55 4.14 5.04
C ASN A 96 -14.85 2.71 4.58
N ILE A 97 -14.49 2.40 3.34
CA ILE A 97 -14.72 1.09 2.72
C ILE A 97 -13.38 0.54 2.27
N SER A 98 -13.15 -0.75 2.53
CA SER A 98 -12.02 -1.50 2.00
C SER A 98 -12.53 -2.81 1.43
N VAL A 99 -11.95 -3.25 0.30
CA VAL A 99 -12.41 -4.40 -0.47
C VAL A 99 -11.31 -5.44 -0.57
N ALA A 100 -11.64 -6.67 -0.17
CA ALA A 100 -10.78 -7.84 -0.25
C ALA A 100 -11.31 -8.80 -1.31
N LEU A 101 -10.46 -9.21 -2.26
CA LEU A 101 -10.82 -10.07 -3.39
C LEU A 101 -9.93 -11.30 -3.43
N ILE A 102 -10.57 -12.47 -3.42
CA ILE A 102 -9.91 -13.78 -3.56
C ILE A 102 -10.82 -14.77 -4.29
N PRO A 103 -10.26 -15.76 -5.00
CA PRO A 103 -11.06 -16.75 -5.72
C PRO A 103 -11.92 -17.61 -4.80
N SER A 104 -11.40 -17.94 -3.61
CA SER A 104 -12.11 -18.74 -2.59
C SER A 104 -11.56 -18.42 -1.21
N ILE A 105 -12.47 -18.32 -0.24
CA ILE A 105 -12.13 -18.29 1.19
C ILE A 105 -12.23 -19.71 1.74
N ILE A 106 -11.39 -20.08 2.70
CA ILE A 106 -11.55 -21.32 3.47
C ILE A 106 -12.17 -20.91 4.80
N SER A 107 -13.41 -21.35 5.05
CA SER A 107 -14.18 -21.04 6.26
C SER A 107 -14.00 -22.10 7.33
#